data_AF-A0A2A4XSY9-F1
#
_entry.id   AF-A0A2A4XSY9-F1
#
_cell.length_a   1.000
_cell.length_b   1.000
_cell.length_c   1.000
_cell.angle_alpha   90.00
_cell.angle_beta   90.00
_cell.angle_gamma   90.00
#
_symmetry.space_group_name_H-M   'P 1'
#
loop_
_entity.id
_entity.type
_entity.pdbx_description
1 polymer ?
#
loop_
_entity_poly.entity_id
_entity_poly.type
_entity_poly.pdbx_seq_one_letter_code
_entity_poly.pdbx_strand_id
1 'polypeptide(L)' 'MIDANTIKYMMIDGDRLDLIIYNHYGIEPEQLSGALDFILDHNSHLAGVKQPFKMGSAPFIIELPPLPVFEQAQEVNLWS' A
#
# COMPACT_ATOMS: atom_id res chain seq x y z
N MET A 1 -15.55 -6.71 8.53
CA MET A 1 -16.42 -6.08 7.52
C MET A 1 -15.53 -5.81 6.32
N ILE A 2 -15.89 -6.25 5.12
CA ILE A 2 -15.09 -5.93 3.92
C ILE A 2 -15.58 -4.55 3.48
N ASP A 3 -14.74 -3.53 3.61
CA ASP A 3 -15.07 -2.18 3.16
C ASP A 3 -15.35 -2.19 1.66
N ALA A 4 -16.47 -1.60 1.25
CA ALA A 4 -17.01 -1.64 -0.11
C ALA A 4 -16.06 -1.05 -1.19
N ASN A 5 -14.96 -0.41 -0.77
CA ASN A 5 -13.97 0.24 -1.63
C ASN A 5 -12.61 -0.48 -1.68
N THR A 6 -12.52 -1.72 -1.17
CA THR A 6 -11.27 -2.50 -1.23
C THR A 6 -11.03 -3.01 -2.65
N ILE A 7 -9.93 -2.58 -3.26
CA ILE A 7 -9.54 -3.01 -4.61
C ILE A 7 -8.66 -4.25 -4.50
N LYS A 8 -8.89 -5.25 -5.37
CA LYS A 8 -8.05 -6.45 -5.43
C LYS A 8 -7.06 -6.30 -6.58
N TYR A 9 -5.77 -6.32 -6.25
CA TYR A 9 -4.70 -6.24 -7.23
C TYR A 9 -4.01 -7.59 -7.37
N MET A 10 -3.84 -8.05 -8.61
CA MET A 10 -3.12 -9.28 -8.90
C MET A 10 -1.66 -8.95 -9.15
N MET A 11 -0.78 -9.42 -8.26
CA MET A 11 0.67 -9.27 -8.38
C MET A 11 1.19 -10.10 -9.55
N ILE A 12 2.11 -9.52 -10.32
CA ILE A 12 2.91 -10.19 -11.35
C ILE A 12 4.36 -10.38 -10.89
N ASP A 13 5.13 -11.17 -11.64
CA ASP A 13 6.53 -11.45 -11.29
C ASP A 13 7.38 -10.18 -11.36
N GLY A 14 8.07 -9.87 -10.25
CA GLY A 14 8.90 -8.68 -10.14
C GLY A 14 8.19 -7.46 -9.56
N ASP A 15 6.88 -7.54 -9.30
CA ASP A 15 6.16 -6.48 -8.61
C ASP A 15 6.72 -6.24 -7.21
N ARG A 16 6.59 -4.99 -6.79
CA ARG A 16 6.96 -4.55 -5.45
C ARG A 16 5.81 -3.79 -4.82
N LEU A 17 5.63 -4.03 -3.52
CA LEU A 17 4.49 -3.46 -2.78
C LEU A 17 4.57 -1.93 -2.71
N ASP A 18 5.77 -1.39 -2.50
CA ASP A 18 6.05 0.05 -2.46
C ASP A 18 5.63 0.75 -3.75
N LEU A 19 5.98 0.20 -4.91
CA LEU A 19 5.62 0.75 -6.21
C LEU A 19 4.12 0.68 -6.48
N ILE A 20 3.47 -0.42 -6.11
CA ILE A 20 2.02 -0.58 -6.30
C ILE A 20 1.27 0.44 -5.44
N ILE A 21 1.64 0.58 -4.18
CA ILE A 21 1.01 1.55 -3.26
C ILE A 21 1.26 2.98 -3.77
N TYR A 22 2.50 3.31 -4.14
CA TYR A 22 2.82 4.63 -4.69
C TYR A 22 1.99 4.96 -5.93
N ASN A 23 1.92 4.03 -6.90
CA ASN A 23 1.17 4.24 -8.15
C ASN A 23 -0.35 4.26 -7.94
N HIS A 24 -0.88 3.46 -7.01
CA HIS A 24 -2.32 3.33 -6.79
C HIS A 24 -2.88 4.51 -5.98
N TYR A 25 -2.18 4.92 -4.92
CA TYR A 25 -2.67 5.97 -4.02
C TYR A 25 -2.05 7.34 -4.27
N GLY A 26 -1.00 7.44 -5.10
CA GLY A 26 -0.34 8.70 -5.41
C GLY A 26 0.28 9.38 -4.18
N ILE A 27 0.75 8.59 -3.21
CA ILE A 27 1.26 9.10 -1.93
C ILE A 27 2.72 9.52 -2.02
N GLU A 28 3.06 10.58 -1.28
CA GLU A 28 4.43 11.07 -1.18
C GLU A 28 5.34 10.05 -0.44
N PRO A 29 6.67 10.05 -0.71
CA PRO A 29 7.60 9.11 -0.08
C PRO A 29 7.57 9.10 1.45
N GLU A 30 7.22 10.23 2.07
CA GLU A 30 7.11 10.37 3.53
C GLU A 30 5.93 9.59 4.13
N GLN A 31 4.85 9.42 3.37
CA GLN A 31 3.64 8.69 3.80
C GLN A 31 3.69 7.21 3.39
N LEU A 32 4.64 6.82 2.54
CA LEU A 32 4.78 5.46 2.01
C LEU A 32 5.00 4.42 3.10
N SER A 33 5.78 4.73 4.14
CA SER A 33 6.03 3.79 5.25
C SER A 33 4.74 3.45 5.99
N GLY A 34 3.93 4.45 6.36
CA GLY A 34 2.68 4.24 7.07
C GLY A 34 1.62 3.54 6.22
N ALA A 35 1.55 3.86 4.93
CA ALA A 35 0.69 3.16 4.00
C ALA A 35 1.11 1.69 3.82
N LEU A 36 2.41 1.42 3.73
CA LEU A 36 2.93 0.06 3.57
C LEU A 36 2.63 -0.80 4.81
N ASP A 37 2.81 -0.26 6.01
CA ASP A 37 2.46 -0.95 7.25
C ASP A 37 0.95 -1.25 7.32
N PHE A 38 0.10 -0.29 6.94
CA PHE A 38 -1.35 -0.47 6.92
C PHE A 38 -1.80 -1.56 5.94
N ILE A 39 -1.21 -1.59 4.74
CA ILE A 39 -1.50 -2.61 3.72
C ILE A 39 -0.97 -3.98 4.15
N LEU A 40 0.19 -4.06 4.79
CA LEU A 40 0.73 -5.31 5.31
C LEU A 40 -0.10 -5.87 6.47
N ASP A 41 -0.66 -5.02 7.33
CA ASP A 41 -1.57 -5.44 8.40
C ASP A 41 -2.85 -6.06 7.81
N HIS A 42 -3.44 -5.41 6.79
CA HIS A 42 -4.58 -5.93 6.06
C HIS A 42 -4.27 -7.21 5.26
N ASN A 43 -3.01 -7.36 4.82
CA ASN A 43 -2.55 -8.50 4.05
C ASN A 43 -1.46 -9.26 4.81
N SER A 44 -1.77 -9.68 6.03
CA SER A 44 -0.81 -10.34 6.94
C SER A 44 -0.07 -11.55 6.32
N HIS A 45 -0.68 -12.21 5.34
CA HIS A 45 -0.08 -13.30 4.58
C HIS A 45 1.12 -12.87 3.69
N LEU A 46 1.28 -11.58 3.41
CA LEU A 46 2.37 -11.03 2.58
C LEU A 46 3.63 -10.67 3.39
N ALA A 47 3.51 -10.42 4.70
CA ALA A 47 4.62 -9.91 5.52
C ALA A 47 5.83 -10.87 5.57
N GLY A 48 5.60 -12.18 5.42
CA GLY A 48 6.65 -13.20 5.39
C GLY A 48 7.26 -13.45 4.00
N VAL A 49 6.74 -12.82 2.95
CA VAL A 49 7.14 -13.09 1.57
C VAL A 49 8.32 -12.19 1.18
N LYS A 50 9.37 -12.79 0.59
CA LYS A 50 10.54 -12.03 0.12
C LYS A 50 10.18 -11.20 -1.12
N GLN A 51 10.60 -9.94 -1.10
CA GLN A 51 10.49 -9.00 -2.22
C GLN A 51 11.72 -9.09 -3.15
N PRO A 52 11.59 -8.79 -4.46
CA PRO A 52 10.33 -8.56 -5.18
C PRO A 52 9.48 -9.84 -5.23
N PHE A 53 8.15 -9.69 -5.29
CA PHE A 53 7.27 -10.84 -5.29
C PHE A 53 7.56 -11.70 -6.50
N LYS A 54 7.81 -12.98 -6.25
CA LYS A 54 7.95 -13.96 -7.31
C LYS A 54 6.61 -14.60 -7.59
N MET A 55 6.17 -14.55 -8.84
CA MET A 55 4.95 -15.25 -9.24
C MET A 55 5.27 -16.75 -9.23
N GLY A 56 4.84 -17.43 -8.18
CA GLY A 56 4.90 -18.88 -8.08
C GLY A 56 3.80 -19.52 -8.92
N SER A 57 3.40 -20.74 -8.54
CA SER A 57 2.32 -21.48 -9.20
C SER A 57 0.91 -20.94 -8.91
N ALA A 58 0.76 -19.99 -7.98
CA ALA A 58 -0.52 -19.40 -7.61
C ALA A 58 -0.44 -17.86 -7.67
N PRO A 59 -1.47 -17.18 -8.19
CA PRO A 59 -1.52 -15.73 -8.21
C PRO A 59 -1.61 -15.17 -6.79
N PHE A 60 -0.77 -14.18 -6.47
CA PHE A 60 -0.87 -13.41 -5.23
C PHE A 60 -1.86 -12.26 -5.47
N ILE A 61 -2.95 -12.27 -4.70
CA ILE A 61 -3.92 -11.19 -4.72
C ILE A 61 -3.69 -10.36 -3.46
N ILE A 62 -3.41 -9.08 -3.66
CA ILE A 62 -3.34 -8.12 -2.56
C ILE A 62 -4.66 -7.37 -2.48
N GLU A 63 -5.11 -7.11 -1.26
CA GLU A 63 -6.25 -6.27 -0.99
C GLU A 63 -5.76 -4.86 -0.66
N LEU A 64 -6.19 -3.89 -1.45
CA LEU A 64 -5.84 -2.48 -1.34
C LEU A 64 -7.06 -1.73 -0.76
N PRO A 65 -7.21 -1.68 0.58
CA PRO A 65 -8.23 -0.87 1.24
C PRO A 65 -8.02 0.63 0.97
N PRO A 66 -9.07 1.46 1.05
CA PRO A 66 -8.87 2.91 1.01
C PRO A 66 -7.94 3.34 2.15
N LEU A 67 -6.87 4.06 1.81
CA LEU A 67 -5.99 4.62 2.84
C LEU A 67 -6.77 5.65 3.66
N PRO A 68 -6.55 5.73 4.98
CA PRO A 68 -7.04 6.86 5.76
C PRO A 68 -6.49 8.13 5.12
N VAL A 69 -7.33 9.17 5.03
CA VAL A 69 -6.89 10.47 4.50
C VAL A 69 -5.74 10.95 5.38
N PHE A 70 -4.50 10.83 4.89
CA PHE A 70 -3.37 11.45 5.54
C PHE A 70 -3.56 12.95 5.35
N GLU A 71 -3.91 13.66 6.43
CA GLU A 71 -3.97 15.11 6.41
C GLU A 71 -2.64 15.61 5.82
N GLN A 72 -2.72 16.25 4.65
CA GLN A 72 -1.55 16.88 4.03
C GLN A 72 -0.95 17.80 5.09
N ALA A 73 0.36 17.69 5.31
CA ALA A 73 1.08 18.49 6.28
C ALA A 73 0.73 19.97 6.03
N GLN A 74 -0.13 20.51 6.89
CA GLN A 74 -0.62 21.88 6.76
C GLN A 74 0.60 22.77 7.01
N GLU A 75 1.04 23.52 6.01
CA GLU A 75 2.10 24.51 6.20
C GLU A 75 1.61 25.55 7.21
N VAL A 76 2.02 25.39 8.47
CA VAL A 76 1.73 26.36 9.52
C VAL A 76 2.79 27.44 9.40
N ASN A 77 2.44 28.56 8.78
CA ASN A 77 3.29 29.75 8.81
C ASN A 77 3.32 30.31 10.23
N LEU A 78 4.42 30.06 10.94
CA LEU A 78 4.56 30.44 12.35
C LEU A 78 4.81 31.94 12.58
N TRP A 79 5.02 32.73 11.52
CA TRP A 79 5.30 34.17 11.62
C TRP A 79 4.70 34.95 10.43
N SER A 80 4.16 36.15 10.70
CA SER A 80 3.59 37.11 9.73
C SER A 80 4.35 38.42 9.76
#